data_AF-X0S5D4-F1
#
_entry.id   AF-X0S5D4-F1
#
_cell.length_a   1.000
_cell.length_b   1.000
_cell.length_c   1.000
_cell.angle_alpha   90.00
_cell.angle_beta   90.00
_cell.angle_gamma   90.00
#
_symmetry.space_group_name_H-M   'P 1'
#
loop_
_entity.id
_entity.type
_entity.pdbx_description
1 polymer ?
#
loop_
_entity_poly.entity_id
_entity_poly.type
_entity_poly.pdbx_seq_one_letter_code
_entity_poly.pdbx_strand_id
1 'polypeptide(L)'
;MSLTHMRIKELLDENRQHECDGYGRDRVCVRIAAIAELPSRFGDFHVVAFYNNRDDKEHAVFVHGDVTDGENVLVRLHSECATGDAIGSLRCDCRDQLEAALKKVGEADKGIVLYMRQEGRGIGFMNKIRAYGLQDHGYDTVEANVALGFRDDEREYSVAAHMLDSLKVKSIRLMTNNPRKIAELTKHGIVVTERVPLIIPPNPHNRFYLETKATKSGHLIDWAGKERLLEQSDRPIVEGMTAEQIAALEDHQED
;
A
#
# COMPACT_ATOMS: atom_id res chain seq x y z
N MET A 1 7.53 -21.87 -13.54
CA MET A 1 6.33 -22.72 -13.74
C MET A 1 5.17 -22.04 -13.03
N SER A 2 3.98 -21.99 -13.63
CA SER A 2 2.78 -21.38 -13.02
C SER A 2 2.14 -22.30 -11.97
N LEU A 3 1.24 -21.79 -11.11
CA LEU A 3 0.46 -22.61 -10.19
C LEU A 3 -0.26 -23.72 -10.96
N THR A 4 -0.03 -24.97 -10.57
CA THR A 4 -0.65 -26.12 -11.24
C THR A 4 -2.11 -26.27 -10.82
N HIS A 5 -2.93 -26.90 -11.66
CA HIS A 5 -4.33 -27.21 -11.32
C HIS A 5 -4.47 -28.01 -10.01
N MET A 6 -3.56 -28.96 -9.76
CA MET A 6 -3.52 -29.69 -8.49
C MET A 6 -3.26 -28.75 -7.31
N ARG A 7 -2.29 -27.83 -7.44
CA ARG A 7 -1.97 -26.91 -6.35
C ARG A 7 -3.09 -25.92 -6.07
N ILE A 8 -3.76 -25.43 -7.11
CA ILE A 8 -4.96 -24.59 -6.99
C ILE A 8 -6.06 -25.33 -6.23
N LYS A 9 -6.32 -26.60 -6.60
CA LYS A 9 -7.32 -27.42 -5.93
C LYS A 9 -6.97 -27.64 -4.45
N GLU A 10 -5.73 -27.96 -4.14
CA GLU A 10 -5.25 -28.12 -2.75
C GLU A 10 -5.47 -26.84 -1.93
N LEU A 11 -5.09 -25.67 -2.47
CA LEU A 11 -5.32 -24.38 -1.80
C LEU A 11 -6.80 -24.12 -1.54
N LEU A 12 -7.68 -24.40 -2.52
CA LEU A 12 -9.12 -24.21 -2.38
C LEU A 12 -9.75 -25.21 -1.40
N ASP A 13 -9.34 -26.48 -1.43
CA ASP A 13 -9.89 -27.52 -0.57
C ASP A 13 -9.47 -27.30 0.89
N GLU A 14 -8.22 -26.91 1.17
CA GLU A 14 -7.76 -26.52 2.50
C GLU A 14 -8.50 -25.27 3.03
N ASN A 15 -8.92 -24.37 2.14
CA ASN A 15 -9.62 -23.14 2.51
C ASN A 15 -11.14 -23.27 2.60
N ARG A 16 -11.77 -24.32 2.04
CA ARG A 16 -13.25 -24.46 2.01
C ARG A 16 -13.90 -24.48 3.40
N GLN A 17 -13.20 -25.02 4.39
CA GLN A 17 -13.67 -25.14 5.78
C GLN A 17 -12.71 -24.45 6.75
N HIS A 18 -11.87 -23.52 6.26
CA HIS A 18 -10.90 -22.84 7.10
C HIS A 18 -11.59 -21.89 8.08
N GLU A 19 -11.75 -22.37 9.30
CA GLU A 19 -11.96 -21.57 10.49
C GLU A 19 -10.65 -21.64 11.29
N CYS A 20 -9.89 -20.55 11.36
CA CYS A 20 -8.75 -20.49 12.25
C CYS A 20 -9.12 -19.78 13.56
N ASP A 21 -8.45 -20.17 14.64
CA ASP A 21 -8.53 -19.51 15.96
C ASP A 21 -8.08 -18.03 15.93
N GLY A 22 -7.57 -17.60 14.77
CA GLY A 22 -7.14 -16.26 14.45
C GLY A 22 -5.63 -16.14 14.29
N TYR A 23 -5.18 -15.49 13.21
CA TYR A 23 -3.78 -15.21 12.93
C TYR A 23 -3.28 -13.99 13.71
N GLY A 24 -2.16 -14.16 14.41
CA GLY A 24 -1.53 -13.11 15.19
C GLY A 24 -2.36 -12.62 16.38
N ARG A 25 -1.98 -11.45 16.92
CA ARG A 25 -2.55 -10.91 18.17
C ARG A 25 -4.04 -10.53 18.05
N ASP A 26 -4.44 -10.10 16.86
CA ASP A 26 -5.79 -9.58 16.58
C ASP A 26 -6.76 -10.66 16.10
N ARG A 27 -6.33 -11.93 16.10
CA ARG A 27 -7.12 -13.09 15.71
C ARG A 27 -7.79 -12.98 14.33
N VAL A 28 -7.04 -12.47 13.34
CA VAL A 28 -7.53 -12.28 11.97
C VAL A 28 -7.57 -13.60 11.22
N CYS A 29 -8.71 -13.97 10.66
CA CYS A 29 -8.84 -15.14 9.80
C CYS A 29 -9.08 -14.70 8.36
N VAL A 30 -8.29 -15.21 7.42
CA VAL A 30 -8.49 -15.01 5.99
C VAL A 30 -8.84 -16.35 5.35
N ARG A 31 -9.54 -16.30 4.21
CA ARG A 31 -9.92 -17.51 3.46
C ARG A 31 -9.85 -17.24 1.98
N ILE A 32 -9.22 -18.15 1.24
CA ILE A 32 -9.27 -18.13 -0.23
C ILE A 32 -10.71 -18.45 -0.68
N ALA A 33 -11.34 -17.50 -1.35
CA ALA A 33 -12.69 -17.63 -1.89
C ALA A 33 -12.70 -18.18 -3.32
N ALA A 34 -11.74 -17.75 -4.15
CA ALA A 34 -11.63 -18.17 -5.54
C ALA A 34 -10.22 -17.96 -6.09
N ILE A 35 -9.86 -18.74 -7.12
CA ILE A 35 -8.64 -18.61 -7.90
C ILE A 35 -9.00 -18.69 -9.39
N ALA A 36 -8.44 -17.82 -10.22
CA ALA A 36 -8.60 -17.85 -11.67
C ALA A 36 -7.33 -17.41 -12.40
N GLU A 37 -7.15 -17.89 -13.65
CA GLU A 37 -6.14 -17.34 -14.55
C GLU A 37 -6.50 -15.91 -14.96
N LEU A 38 -5.50 -15.03 -15.00
CA LEU A 38 -5.63 -13.63 -15.35
C LEU A 38 -4.45 -13.24 -16.27
N PRO A 39 -4.57 -13.48 -17.59
CA PRO A 39 -3.60 -12.97 -18.54
C PRO A 39 -3.64 -11.43 -18.53
N SER A 40 -2.47 -10.79 -18.56
CA SER A 40 -2.37 -9.33 -18.50
C SER A 40 -1.26 -8.79 -19.39
N ARG A 41 -1.28 -7.48 -19.65
CA ARG A 41 -0.18 -6.78 -20.32
C ARG A 41 1.15 -6.80 -19.56
N PHE A 42 1.13 -7.22 -18.30
CA PHE A 42 2.30 -7.29 -17.43
C PHE A 42 2.84 -8.73 -17.27
N GLY A 43 2.22 -9.71 -17.94
CA GLY A 43 2.53 -11.13 -17.79
C GLY A 43 1.29 -11.95 -17.41
N ASP A 44 1.50 -13.26 -17.27
CA ASP A 44 0.46 -14.20 -16.88
C ASP A 44 0.34 -14.30 -15.36
N PHE A 45 -0.85 -14.07 -14.82
CA PHE A 45 -1.09 -14.16 -13.39
C PHE A 45 -2.17 -15.18 -13.08
N HIS A 46 -2.17 -15.64 -11.84
CA HIS A 46 -3.38 -16.08 -11.17
C HIS A 46 -3.88 -14.95 -10.28
N VAL A 47 -5.19 -14.69 -10.31
CA VAL A 47 -5.85 -13.86 -9.31
C VAL A 47 -6.43 -14.75 -8.23
N VAL A 48 -6.14 -14.43 -6.97
CA VAL A 48 -6.65 -15.10 -5.78
C VAL A 48 -7.49 -14.09 -5.01
N ALA A 49 -8.77 -14.40 -4.83
CA ALA A 49 -9.70 -13.59 -4.05
C ALA A 49 -9.72 -14.11 -2.60
N PHE A 50 -9.55 -13.19 -1.64
CA PHE A 50 -9.57 -13.48 -0.22
C PHE A 50 -10.76 -12.79 0.45
N TYR A 51 -11.42 -13.52 1.35
CA TYR A 51 -12.31 -12.97 2.38
C TYR A 51 -11.55 -12.89 3.71
N ASN A 52 -11.97 -12.00 4.61
CA ASN A 52 -11.48 -11.96 5.99
C ASN A 52 -12.56 -11.55 7.00
N ASN A 53 -12.40 -11.96 8.25
CA ASN A 53 -13.34 -11.70 9.35
C ASN A 53 -13.14 -10.34 10.07
N ARG A 54 -12.28 -9.47 9.54
CA ARG A 54 -11.85 -8.24 10.23
C ARG A 54 -12.46 -6.98 9.65
N ASP A 55 -12.51 -6.86 8.33
CA ASP A 55 -13.02 -5.66 7.66
C ASP A 55 -14.16 -5.93 6.65
N ASP A 56 -14.58 -7.18 6.52
CA ASP A 56 -15.60 -7.65 5.55
C ASP A 56 -15.29 -7.25 4.09
N LYS A 57 -14.03 -6.94 3.77
CA LYS A 57 -13.61 -6.62 2.41
C LYS A 57 -12.99 -7.82 1.73
N GLU A 58 -13.20 -7.86 0.43
CA GLU A 58 -12.59 -8.84 -0.46
C GLU A 58 -11.22 -8.33 -0.93
N HIS A 59 -10.12 -8.96 -0.55
CA HIS A 59 -8.80 -8.58 -1.06
C HIS A 59 -8.41 -9.42 -2.26
N ALA A 60 -7.61 -8.85 -3.16
CA ALA A 60 -7.12 -9.54 -4.33
C ALA A 60 -5.61 -9.73 -4.24
N VAL A 61 -5.14 -10.88 -4.70
CA VAL A 61 -3.72 -11.20 -4.79
C VAL A 61 -3.41 -11.66 -6.20
N PHE A 62 -2.44 -11.02 -6.85
CA PHE A 62 -1.98 -11.38 -8.17
C PHE A 62 -0.67 -12.16 -8.06
N VAL A 63 -0.70 -13.43 -8.44
CA VAL A 63 0.40 -14.38 -8.28
C VAL A 63 0.98 -14.70 -9.65
N HIS A 64 2.28 -14.52 -9.81
CA HIS A 64 3.04 -14.97 -10.96
C HIS A 64 3.95 -16.15 -10.56
N GLY A 65 4.01 -17.18 -11.39
CA GLY A 65 4.76 -18.41 -11.10
C GLY A 65 4.15 -19.25 -9.95
N ASP A 66 4.91 -20.21 -9.46
CA ASP A 66 4.59 -21.00 -8.27
C ASP A 66 5.30 -20.41 -7.05
N VAL A 67 4.51 -19.81 -6.17
CA VAL A 67 4.99 -19.13 -4.95
C VAL A 67 4.91 -20.02 -3.73
N THR A 68 4.28 -21.18 -3.87
CA THR A 68 3.99 -22.08 -2.77
C THR A 68 5.27 -22.70 -2.20
N ASP A 69 5.39 -22.75 -0.87
CA ASP A 69 6.58 -23.22 -0.17
C ASP A 69 7.84 -22.45 -0.59
N GLY A 70 7.64 -21.31 -1.23
CA GLY A 70 8.67 -20.51 -1.86
C GLY A 70 9.39 -19.64 -0.85
N GLU A 71 10.71 -19.64 -0.97
CA GLU A 71 11.60 -18.69 -0.31
C GLU A 71 11.95 -17.52 -1.24
N ASN A 72 12.24 -16.36 -0.66
CA ASN A 72 12.66 -15.14 -1.34
C ASN A 72 11.69 -14.69 -2.44
N VAL A 73 10.39 -14.94 -2.25
CA VAL A 73 9.35 -14.57 -3.20
C VAL A 73 9.31 -13.04 -3.33
N LEU A 74 9.33 -12.53 -4.56
CA LEU A 74 9.24 -11.08 -4.78
C LEU A 74 7.80 -10.63 -4.48
N VAL A 75 7.62 -9.76 -3.48
CA VAL A 75 6.28 -9.35 -3.03
C VAL A 75 6.13 -7.84 -3.06
N ARG A 76 4.97 -7.36 -3.55
CA ARG A 76 4.50 -5.99 -3.36
C ARG A 76 3.23 -5.99 -2.52
N LEU A 77 3.21 -5.18 -1.46
CA LEU A 77 2.00 -4.84 -0.73
C LEU A 77 1.49 -3.47 -1.20
N HIS A 78 0.43 -3.48 -2.01
CA HIS A 78 -0.22 -2.30 -2.55
C HIS A 78 -1.52 -2.01 -1.80
N SER A 79 -1.70 -0.76 -1.34
CA SER A 79 -2.98 -0.31 -0.78
C SER A 79 -3.77 0.35 -1.91
N GLU A 80 -5.02 -0.08 -2.08
CA GLU A 80 -5.96 0.44 -3.08
C GLU A 80 -5.96 1.97 -3.12
N CYS A 81 -5.93 2.50 -4.34
CA CYS A 81 -6.09 3.91 -4.61
C CYS A 81 -6.90 4.09 -5.90
N ALA A 82 -8.23 4.10 -5.81
CA ALA A 82 -9.13 4.16 -6.97
C ALA A 82 -8.81 5.34 -7.90
N THR A 83 -8.53 6.52 -7.34
CA THR A 83 -8.16 7.72 -8.12
C THR A 83 -6.85 7.54 -8.88
N GLY A 84 -5.85 6.88 -8.30
CA GLY A 84 -4.59 6.61 -8.96
C GLY A 84 -4.74 5.44 -9.93
N ASP A 85 -5.00 4.26 -9.37
CA ASP A 85 -4.93 2.96 -10.03
C ASP A 85 -5.88 2.85 -11.25
N ALA A 86 -7.12 3.35 -11.12
CA ALA A 86 -8.13 3.22 -12.17
C ALA A 86 -8.28 4.49 -13.03
N ILE A 87 -8.31 5.67 -12.39
CA ILE A 87 -8.59 6.94 -13.10
C ILE A 87 -7.32 7.58 -13.66
N GLY A 88 -6.13 7.26 -13.13
CA GLY A 88 -4.87 7.85 -13.57
C GLY A 88 -4.60 9.24 -12.99
N SER A 89 -5.04 9.50 -11.76
CA SER A 89 -4.78 10.77 -11.07
C SER A 89 -3.27 11.05 -10.94
N LEU A 90 -2.87 12.27 -11.30
CA LEU A 90 -1.49 12.76 -11.15
C LEU A 90 -1.18 13.28 -9.73
N ARG A 91 -2.18 13.37 -8.84
CA ARG A 91 -1.99 13.84 -7.45
C ARG A 91 -1.19 12.87 -6.58
N CYS A 92 -1.08 11.62 -6.99
CA CYS A 92 -0.31 10.58 -6.31
C CYS A 92 0.45 9.74 -7.34
N ASP A 93 1.35 8.89 -6.85
CA ASP A 93 2.15 7.96 -7.65
C ASP A 93 1.65 6.50 -7.54
N CYS A 94 0.44 6.28 -7.00
CA CYS A 94 -0.06 4.93 -6.71
C CYS A 94 -0.14 4.04 -7.96
N ARG A 95 -0.62 4.60 -9.09
CA ARG A 95 -0.71 3.87 -10.36
C ARG A 95 0.66 3.43 -10.85
N ASP A 96 1.61 4.37 -10.90
CA ASP A 96 2.96 4.09 -11.38
C ASP A 96 3.65 3.03 -10.51
N GLN A 97 3.44 3.09 -9.19
CA GLN A 97 3.91 2.05 -8.26
C GLN A 97 3.25 0.69 -8.53
N LEU A 98 1.94 0.65 -8.80
CA LEU A 98 1.22 -0.59 -9.11
C LEU A 98 1.70 -1.21 -10.42
N GLU A 99 1.77 -0.41 -11.49
CA GLU A 99 2.20 -0.86 -12.81
C GLU A 99 3.67 -1.33 -12.77
N ALA A 100 4.57 -0.59 -12.10
CA ALA A 100 5.96 -0.98 -11.93
C ALA A 100 6.12 -2.29 -11.14
N ALA A 101 5.30 -2.48 -10.09
CA ALA A 101 5.30 -3.72 -9.31
C ALA A 101 4.77 -4.91 -10.11
N LEU A 102 3.64 -4.76 -10.81
CA LEU A 102 3.08 -5.81 -11.67
C LEU A 102 4.08 -6.22 -12.75
N LYS A 103 4.72 -5.25 -13.40
CA LYS A 103 5.77 -5.51 -14.41
C LYS A 103 6.94 -6.30 -13.81
N LYS A 104 7.52 -5.84 -12.70
CA LYS A 104 8.62 -6.54 -12.02
C LYS A 104 8.26 -7.95 -11.58
N VAL A 105 7.02 -8.17 -11.13
CA VAL A 105 6.54 -9.50 -10.73
C VAL A 105 6.35 -10.41 -11.94
N GLY A 106 5.76 -9.92 -13.03
CA GLY A 106 5.57 -10.71 -14.24
C GLY A 106 6.85 -11.00 -15.03
N GLU A 107 7.94 -10.29 -14.74
CA GLU A 107 9.29 -10.55 -15.27
C GLU A 107 10.11 -11.48 -14.36
N ALA A 108 9.66 -11.77 -13.13
CA ALA A 108 10.36 -12.61 -12.17
C ALA A 108 9.97 -14.09 -12.30
N ASP A 109 10.79 -15.02 -11.79
CA ASP A 109 10.45 -16.45 -11.80
C ASP A 109 9.17 -16.77 -10.98
N LYS A 110 8.98 -16.03 -9.89
CA LYS A 110 7.82 -16.10 -8.99
C LYS A 110 7.65 -14.80 -8.21
N GLY A 111 6.40 -14.37 -8.01
CA GLY A 111 6.12 -13.17 -7.23
C GLY A 111 4.65 -12.91 -6.99
N ILE A 112 4.37 -11.93 -6.12
CA ILE A 112 3.04 -11.62 -5.63
C ILE A 112 2.84 -10.11 -5.59
N VAL A 113 1.68 -9.63 -6.06
CA VAL A 113 1.16 -8.30 -5.73
C VAL A 113 -0.10 -8.48 -4.88
N LEU A 114 -0.03 -8.13 -3.59
CA LEU A 114 -1.18 -8.03 -2.70
C LEU A 114 -1.87 -6.69 -2.96
N TYR A 115 -3.13 -6.71 -3.37
CA TYR A 115 -3.99 -5.54 -3.55
C TYR A 115 -4.97 -5.43 -2.37
N MET A 116 -4.55 -4.67 -1.37
CA MET A 116 -5.29 -4.47 -0.12
C MET A 116 -6.38 -3.42 -0.33
N ARG A 117 -7.64 -3.74 -0.05
CA ARG A 117 -8.77 -2.80 -0.15
C ARG A 117 -8.83 -1.80 1.02
N GLN A 118 -7.76 -1.04 1.17
CA GLN A 118 -7.51 -0.10 2.25
C GLN A 118 -7.36 1.33 1.69
N GLU A 119 -8.36 1.76 0.93
CA GLU A 119 -8.41 3.09 0.32
C GLU A 119 -8.18 4.21 1.36
N GLY A 120 -7.46 5.25 0.94
CA GLY A 120 -7.21 6.43 1.77
C GLY A 120 -6.36 6.17 3.01
N ARG A 121 -5.54 5.12 3.05
CA ARG A 121 -4.86 4.65 4.27
C ARG A 121 -5.84 4.13 5.34
N GLY A 122 -6.94 3.52 4.90
CA GLY A 122 -7.94 2.91 5.79
C GLY A 122 -9.17 3.77 6.05
N ILE A 123 -9.11 5.08 5.81
CA ILE A 123 -10.24 6.01 6.05
C ILE A 123 -11.36 5.90 5.01
N GLY A 124 -11.10 5.20 3.90
CA GLY A 124 -12.06 4.99 2.82
C GLY A 124 -12.11 6.12 1.79
N PHE A 125 -12.76 5.81 0.65
CA PHE A 125 -12.78 6.70 -0.53
C PHE A 125 -13.41 8.07 -0.23
N MET A 126 -14.58 8.10 0.41
CA MET A 126 -15.29 9.36 0.69
C MET A 126 -14.44 10.32 1.53
N ASN A 127 -13.77 9.83 2.56
CA ASN A 127 -12.95 10.66 3.43
C ASN A 127 -11.65 11.10 2.75
N LYS A 128 -11.07 10.27 1.87
CA LYS A 128 -9.98 10.70 1.00
C LYS A 128 -10.38 11.87 0.11
N ILE A 129 -11.57 11.85 -0.49
CA ILE A 129 -12.05 12.97 -1.32
C ILE A 129 -12.31 14.22 -0.47
N ARG A 130 -12.82 14.06 0.77
CA ARG A 130 -12.92 15.18 1.71
C ARG A 130 -11.54 15.77 2.05
N ALA A 131 -10.54 14.92 2.29
CA ALA A 131 -9.17 15.35 2.57
C ALA A 131 -8.56 16.09 1.37
N TYR A 132 -8.81 15.62 0.15
CA TYR A 132 -8.45 16.35 -1.07
C TYR A 132 -9.14 17.71 -1.16
N GLY A 133 -10.42 17.79 -0.79
CA GLY A 133 -11.13 19.06 -0.68
C GLY A 133 -10.42 20.03 0.27
N LEU A 134 -9.99 19.58 1.45
CA LEU A 134 -9.23 20.42 2.39
C LEU A 134 -7.85 20.81 1.84
N GLN A 135 -7.15 19.89 1.18
CA GLN A 135 -5.86 20.17 0.55
C GLN A 135 -5.96 21.20 -0.58
N ASP A 136 -7.06 21.19 -1.34
CA ASP A 136 -7.35 22.20 -2.36
C ASP A 136 -7.55 23.60 -1.74
N HIS A 137 -7.77 23.68 -0.41
CA HIS A 137 -7.81 24.91 0.38
C HIS A 137 -6.52 25.17 1.19
N GLY A 138 -5.43 24.47 0.88
CA GLY A 138 -4.09 24.75 1.40
C GLY A 138 -3.63 23.88 2.57
N TYR A 139 -4.46 22.95 3.06
CA TYR A 139 -4.06 22.01 4.12
C TYR A 139 -3.04 21.00 3.60
N ASP A 140 -2.09 20.59 4.42
CA ASP A 140 -1.26 19.43 4.10
C ASP A 140 -2.01 18.10 4.34
N THR A 141 -1.38 16.98 3.99
CA THR A 141 -2.00 15.65 4.13
C THR A 141 -2.29 15.26 5.58
N VAL A 142 -1.41 15.63 6.51
CA VAL A 142 -1.56 15.31 7.94
C VAL A 142 -2.64 16.20 8.55
N GLU A 143 -2.60 17.50 8.28
CA GLU A 143 -3.59 18.48 8.75
C GLU A 143 -4.99 18.12 8.26
N ALA A 144 -5.14 17.76 6.99
CA ALA A 144 -6.41 17.34 6.42
C ALA A 144 -6.97 16.08 7.11
N ASN A 145 -6.11 15.11 7.45
CA ASN A 145 -6.55 13.90 8.17
C ASN A 145 -6.95 14.19 9.61
N VAL A 146 -6.17 15.02 10.32
CA VAL A 146 -6.47 15.44 11.70
C VAL A 146 -7.77 16.22 11.75
N ALA A 147 -8.00 17.15 10.81
CA ALA A 147 -9.24 17.92 10.69
C ALA A 147 -10.47 17.02 10.45
N LEU A 148 -10.28 15.86 9.81
CA LEU A 148 -11.32 14.86 9.58
C LEU A 148 -11.43 13.83 10.72
N GLY A 149 -10.60 13.93 11.77
CA GLY A 149 -10.63 13.07 12.96
C GLY A 149 -9.93 11.73 12.80
N PHE A 150 -9.02 11.57 11.82
CA PHE A 150 -8.31 10.32 11.55
C PHE A 150 -6.84 10.37 11.99
N ARG A 151 -6.25 9.21 12.31
CA ARG A 151 -4.78 9.09 12.42
C ARG A 151 -4.12 9.20 11.04
N ASP A 152 -2.82 9.44 11.02
CA ASP A 152 -2.04 9.51 9.77
C ASP A 152 -2.03 8.18 8.98
N ASP A 153 -2.24 7.04 9.66
CA ASP A 153 -2.31 5.72 9.03
C ASP A 153 -3.14 4.73 9.87
N GLU A 154 -4.27 4.27 9.34
CA GLU A 154 -5.18 3.30 9.98
C GLU A 154 -5.09 1.91 9.32
N ARG A 155 -4.01 1.65 8.57
CA ARG A 155 -3.85 0.38 7.85
C ARG A 155 -3.39 -0.74 8.77
N GLU A 156 -4.02 -1.89 8.59
CA GLU A 156 -3.70 -3.14 9.27
C GLU A 156 -3.00 -4.11 8.31
N TYR A 157 -1.86 -4.67 8.74
CA TYR A 157 -1.03 -5.57 7.93
C TYR A 157 -1.13 -7.04 8.34
N SER A 158 -1.85 -7.36 9.42
CA SER A 158 -2.16 -8.72 9.86
C SER A 158 -2.88 -9.54 8.79
N VAL A 159 -3.84 -8.93 8.08
CA VAL A 159 -4.55 -9.56 6.95
C VAL A 159 -3.57 -9.92 5.83
N ALA A 160 -2.64 -9.01 5.50
CA ALA A 160 -1.63 -9.25 4.46
C ALA A 160 -0.67 -10.38 4.83
N ALA A 161 -0.24 -10.43 6.09
CA ALA A 161 0.61 -11.51 6.60
C ALA A 161 -0.11 -12.87 6.51
N HIS A 162 -1.36 -12.94 6.95
CA HIS A 162 -2.13 -14.18 6.89
C HIS A 162 -2.43 -14.62 5.44
N MET A 163 -2.63 -13.69 4.50
CA MET A 163 -2.76 -14.04 3.08
C MET A 163 -1.48 -14.67 2.50
N LEU A 164 -0.29 -14.17 2.88
CA LEU A 164 0.98 -14.77 2.46
C LEU A 164 1.18 -16.17 3.07
N ASP A 165 0.80 -16.34 4.34
CA ASP A 165 0.83 -17.63 5.03
C ASP A 165 -0.14 -18.64 4.41
N SER A 166 -1.35 -18.21 4.05
CA SER A 166 -2.34 -19.03 3.33
C SER A 166 -1.85 -19.49 1.95
N LEU A 167 -0.98 -18.70 1.31
CA LEU A 167 -0.28 -19.07 0.07
C LEU A 167 1.00 -19.89 0.32
N LYS A 168 1.27 -20.25 1.58
CA LYS A 168 2.42 -21.04 2.05
C LYS A 168 3.77 -20.41 1.68
N VAL A 169 3.84 -19.08 1.66
CA VAL A 169 5.08 -18.35 1.37
C VAL A 169 5.97 -18.35 2.61
N LYS A 170 7.21 -18.83 2.48
CA LYS A 170 8.14 -18.97 3.63
C LYS A 170 8.93 -17.70 3.91
N SER A 171 9.32 -16.98 2.87
CA SER A 171 10.05 -15.71 3.00
C SER A 171 9.89 -14.82 1.77
N ILE A 172 10.04 -13.51 1.97
CA ILE A 172 9.76 -12.51 0.94
C ILE A 172 10.91 -11.51 0.74
N ARG A 173 11.05 -11.07 -0.51
CA ARG A 173 11.77 -9.84 -0.88
C ARG A 173 10.73 -8.77 -1.13
N LEU A 174 10.63 -7.78 -0.23
CA LEU A 174 9.52 -6.84 -0.20
C LEU A 174 9.83 -5.56 -0.99
N MET A 175 9.01 -5.29 -2.02
CA MET A 175 9.03 -4.05 -2.80
C MET A 175 8.39 -2.88 -2.04
N THR A 176 9.19 -2.13 -1.27
CA THR A 176 8.70 -1.01 -0.46
C THR A 176 9.76 0.07 -0.19
N ASN A 177 9.30 1.31 -0.17
CA ASN A 177 10.05 2.47 0.36
C ASN A 177 9.58 2.86 1.77
N ASN A 178 8.51 2.23 2.27
CA ASN A 178 7.99 2.48 3.60
C ASN A 178 8.59 1.45 4.58
N PRO A 179 9.49 1.84 5.50
CA PRO A 179 10.08 0.93 6.48
C PRO A 179 9.06 0.39 7.49
N ARG A 180 7.96 1.11 7.77
CA ARG A 180 6.88 0.63 8.65
C ARG A 180 6.22 -0.63 8.10
N LYS A 181 6.08 -0.76 6.77
CA LYS A 181 5.56 -2.00 6.15
C LYS A 181 6.43 -3.22 6.44
N ILE A 182 7.75 -3.03 6.47
CA ILE A 182 8.69 -4.10 6.80
C ILE A 182 8.49 -4.49 8.27
N ALA A 183 8.51 -3.50 9.17
CA ALA A 183 8.37 -3.73 10.60
C ALA A 183 7.05 -4.44 10.97
N GLU A 184 5.92 -4.01 10.42
CA GLU A 184 4.62 -4.62 10.72
C GLU A 184 4.50 -6.04 10.14
N LEU A 185 4.96 -6.30 8.92
CA LEU A 185 4.95 -7.67 8.38
C LEU A 185 5.85 -8.61 9.20
N THR A 186 7.05 -8.16 9.58
CA THR A 186 7.97 -8.93 10.43
C THR A 186 7.37 -9.22 11.81
N LYS A 187 6.69 -8.24 12.41
CA LYS A 187 5.98 -8.39 13.68
C LYS A 187 4.84 -9.42 13.61
N HIS A 188 4.25 -9.60 12.43
CA HIS A 188 3.26 -10.64 12.15
C HIS A 188 3.87 -11.98 11.72
N GLY A 189 5.20 -12.16 11.83
CA GLY A 189 5.88 -13.43 11.59
C GLY A 189 6.36 -13.64 10.16
N ILE A 190 6.20 -12.67 9.26
CA ILE A 190 6.71 -12.76 7.89
C ILE A 190 8.22 -12.57 7.87
N VAL A 191 8.94 -13.53 7.29
CA VAL A 191 10.39 -13.44 7.11
C VAL A 191 10.69 -12.56 5.89
N VAL A 192 11.04 -11.29 6.13
CA VAL A 192 11.49 -10.36 5.08
C VAL A 192 13.02 -10.48 4.92
N THR A 193 13.46 -11.12 3.83
CA THR A 193 14.90 -11.35 3.56
C THR A 193 15.58 -10.17 2.89
N GLU A 194 14.83 -9.38 2.13
CA GLU A 194 15.37 -8.24 1.37
C GLU A 194 14.32 -7.13 1.25
N ARG A 195 14.76 -5.88 1.36
CA ARG A 195 13.99 -4.72 0.91
C ARG A 195 14.39 -4.38 -0.51
N VAL A 196 13.44 -4.48 -1.44
CA VAL A 196 13.61 -4.06 -2.83
C VAL A 196 13.04 -2.64 -2.98
N PRO A 197 13.84 -1.62 -3.31
CA PRO A 197 13.32 -0.27 -3.55
C PRO A 197 12.39 -0.24 -4.76
N LEU A 198 11.34 0.59 -4.67
CA LEU A 198 10.43 0.85 -5.80
C LEU A 198 10.37 2.36 -6.04
N ILE A 199 11.31 2.87 -6.82
CA ILE A 199 11.48 4.31 -7.04
C ILE A 199 10.67 4.74 -8.26
N ILE A 200 9.78 5.71 -8.07
CA ILE A 200 9.00 6.36 -9.14
C ILE A 200 9.45 7.82 -9.20
N PRO A 201 9.87 8.33 -10.37
CA PRO A 201 10.22 9.75 -10.51
C PRO A 201 9.02 10.66 -10.19
N PRO A 202 9.20 11.73 -9.39
CA PRO A 202 8.13 12.67 -9.10
C PRO A 202 7.72 13.44 -10.36
N ASN A 203 6.44 13.80 -10.43
CA ASN A 203 5.90 14.69 -11.45
C ASN A 203 5.53 16.07 -10.84
N PRO A 204 5.23 17.09 -11.66
CA PRO A 204 4.94 18.43 -11.13
C PRO A 204 3.77 18.50 -10.14
N HIS A 205 2.80 17.58 -10.21
CA HIS A 205 1.59 17.59 -9.38
C HIS A 205 1.74 16.82 -8.06
N ASN A 206 2.65 15.86 -7.96
CA ASN A 206 2.81 15.02 -6.77
C ASN A 206 4.10 15.26 -5.98
N ARG A 207 4.98 16.18 -6.43
CA ARG A 207 6.22 16.52 -5.73
C ARG A 207 5.99 16.87 -4.26
N PHE A 208 5.13 17.84 -3.98
CA PHE A 208 4.81 18.28 -2.61
C PHE A 208 4.27 17.13 -1.73
N TYR A 209 3.41 16.29 -2.30
CA TYR A 209 2.88 15.10 -1.63
C TYR A 209 3.98 14.10 -1.27
N LEU A 210 4.91 13.83 -2.20
CA LEU A 210 6.05 12.93 -1.96
C LEU A 210 7.02 13.51 -0.92
N GLU A 211 7.26 14.82 -0.95
CA GLU A 211 8.14 15.51 -0.01
C GLU A 211 7.59 15.42 1.42
N THR A 212 6.28 15.65 1.56
CA THR A 212 5.55 15.46 2.82
C THR A 212 5.67 14.02 3.33
N LYS A 213 5.56 13.02 2.44
CA LYS A 213 5.72 11.60 2.83
C LYS A 213 7.12 11.24 3.30
N ALA A 214 8.16 11.79 2.67
CA ALA A 214 9.53 11.52 3.09
C ALA A 214 9.83 12.17 4.44
N THR A 215 9.46 13.46 4.60
CA THR A 215 9.75 14.26 5.80
C THR A 215 8.90 13.84 7.00
N LYS A 216 7.57 13.77 6.85
CA LYS A 216 6.64 13.53 7.96
C LYS A 216 6.31 12.06 8.21
N SER A 217 6.31 11.22 7.17
CA SER A 217 5.93 9.80 7.27
C SER A 217 7.12 8.82 7.13
N GLY A 218 8.36 9.32 7.14
CA GLY A 218 9.59 8.52 7.18
C GLY A 218 9.83 7.60 5.97
N HIS A 219 9.30 7.95 4.79
CA HIS A 219 9.49 7.14 3.58
C HIS A 219 10.91 7.33 3.00
N LEU A 220 11.57 6.22 2.64
CA LEU A 220 12.89 6.20 2.01
C LEU A 220 12.76 6.48 0.50
N ILE A 221 12.67 7.75 0.13
CA ILE A 221 12.54 8.20 -1.27
C ILE A 221 13.88 8.79 -1.73
N ASP A 222 14.35 8.40 -2.91
CA ASP A 222 15.51 9.01 -3.57
C ASP A 222 15.03 10.16 -4.46
N TRP A 223 15.69 11.32 -4.34
CA TRP A 223 15.25 12.62 -4.85
C TRP A 223 15.94 13.05 -6.14
N ALA A 224 16.42 12.11 -6.96
CA ALA A 224 17.10 12.41 -8.22
C ALA A 224 16.16 13.05 -9.30
N GLY A 225 15.71 14.29 -9.07
CA GLY A 225 14.78 15.02 -9.92
C GLY A 225 14.63 16.50 -9.57
N LYS A 226 15.58 17.32 -10.03
CA LYS A 226 15.67 18.81 -10.05
C LYS A 226 15.47 19.58 -8.72
N GLU A 227 16.33 20.58 -8.56
CA GLU A 227 16.50 21.52 -7.44
C GLU A 227 15.24 22.35 -7.14
N ARG A 228 15.06 22.65 -5.84
CA ARG A 228 13.97 23.44 -5.26
C ARG A 228 14.17 24.92 -5.58
N LEU A 229 13.14 25.63 -6.07
CA LEU A 229 13.18 27.10 -6.24
C LEU A 229 12.69 27.78 -4.95
N LEU A 230 13.36 28.87 -4.57
CA LEU A 230 13.16 29.61 -3.30
C LEU A 230 11.76 30.25 -3.16
N GLU A 231 11.02 30.41 -4.25
CA GLU A 231 9.70 31.08 -4.29
C GLU A 231 8.54 30.24 -3.73
N GLN A 232 8.80 29.03 -3.24
CA GLN A 232 7.80 28.16 -2.60
C GLN A 232 7.93 28.12 -1.06
N SER A 233 8.55 29.14 -0.47
CA SER A 233 8.73 29.27 0.98
C SER A 233 7.65 30.12 1.67
N ASP A 234 6.76 30.75 0.90
CA ASP A 234 5.68 31.55 1.48
C ASP A 234 4.61 30.65 2.12
N ARG A 235 4.37 30.90 3.40
CA ARG A 235 3.32 30.22 4.17
C ARG A 235 1.95 30.63 3.62
N PRO A 236 1.01 29.69 3.42
CA PRO A 236 -0.31 30.03 2.91
C PRO A 236 -1.13 30.70 4.02
N ILE A 237 -1.04 32.04 4.13
CA ILE A 237 -1.97 32.83 4.94
C ILE A 237 -3.17 33.15 4.06
N VAL A 238 -4.34 32.63 4.42
CA VAL A 238 -5.60 32.83 3.69
C VAL A 238 -6.48 33.84 4.43
N GLU A 239 -7.21 34.66 3.68
CA GLU A 239 -8.15 35.64 4.23
C GLU A 239 -9.24 34.93 5.07
N GLY A 240 -9.33 35.27 6.36
CA GLY A 240 -10.25 34.64 7.32
C GLY A 240 -9.58 33.75 8.39
N MET A 241 -8.26 33.56 8.34
CA MET A 241 -7.53 32.89 9.42
C MET A 241 -7.53 33.72 10.71
N THR A 242 -7.74 33.05 11.83
CA THR A 242 -7.64 33.66 13.17
C THR A 242 -6.19 33.86 13.58
N ALA A 243 -5.93 34.82 14.48
CA ALA A 243 -4.57 35.12 14.94
C ALA A 243 -3.88 33.89 15.59
N GLU A 244 -4.65 33.02 16.23
CA GLU A 244 -4.16 31.77 16.82
C GLU A 244 -3.70 30.76 15.76
N GLN A 245 -4.40 30.69 14.63
CA GLN A 245 -4.03 29.84 13.50
C GLN A 245 -2.78 30.36 12.77
N ILE A 246 -2.60 31.68 12.72
CA ILE A 246 -1.40 32.29 12.15
C ILE A 246 -0.18 32.01 13.05
N ALA A 247 -0.33 32.17 14.38
CA ALA A 247 0.73 31.90 15.34
C ALA A 247 1.16 30.41 15.35
N ALA A 248 0.22 29.48 15.20
CA ALA A 248 0.52 28.05 15.11
C ALA A 248 1.36 27.67 13.86
N LEU A 249 1.31 28.48 12.79
CA LEU A 249 2.17 28.30 11.61
C LEU A 249 3.58 28.85 11.82
N GLU A 250 3.77 29.73 12.80
CA GLU A 250 5.06 30.37 13.12
C GLU A 250 5.92 29.51 14.05
N ASP A 251 5.31 28.76 14.97
CA ASP A 251 5.97 28.02 16.06
C ASP A 251 6.75 26.77 15.64
N HIS A 252 6.61 26.30 14.39
CA HIS A 252 7.31 25.10 13.89
C HIS A 252 8.70 25.37 13.27
N GLN A 253 9.38 26.44 13.69
CA GLN A 253 10.73 26.78 13.20
C GLN A 253 11.88 26.53 14.19
N GLU A 254 11.60 26.12 15.42
CA GLU A 254 12.64 25.80 16.41
C GLU A 254 12.46 24.37 16.94
N ASP A 255 12.83 23.38 16.13
CA ASP A 255 13.43 22.09 16.55
C ASP A 255 13.95 21.29 15.34
#